data_AF-A0AAN9ASV6-F1
#
_entry.id   AF-A0AAN9ASV6-F1
#
_cell.length_a   1.000
_cell.length_b   1.000
_cell.length_c   1.000
_cell.angle_alpha   90.00
_cell.angle_beta   90.00
_cell.angle_gamma   90.00
#
_symmetry.space_group_name_H-M   'P 1'
#
loop_
_entity.id
_entity.type
_entity.pdbx_description
1 polymer ?
#
loop_
_entity_poly.entity_id
_entity_poly.type
_entity_poly.pdbx_seq_one_letter_code
_entity_poly.pdbx_strand_id
1 'polypeptide(L)'
;MSFGRLKRSSFALEARALQKKHQTEMPELVEPPSFSLDAPPWEDRQGNLDIQTSVPYLTTKDKQSNATKKALTLAMLEERYPQEAWIRVYTDGSATEAVKNGGAGVYVQYPSGERQAEAIPTGLHCTNYRAEVQALIHAAYTINDRVNHDNQVVFLTDALSVLQAMTSSKLPQLEHALHNIKSLRTELQWIPSHCGVQGNEEADRMAKLGAEDEQENNPVSLTEMKTIIKSLHRTPQPQDSYHLLSRPQQVVIFRLRTGHNRLNQHLHGKLHVVPSPMCYCGEAEQDTAHILRDCRNHQVLREEIWPLPESLHNKLYGPVAALQRTTNYISRSGLQV
;
A
#
# COMPACT_ATOMS: atom_id res chain seq x y z
N MET A 1 47.31 0.58 2.77
CA MET A 1 46.72 -0.38 1.82
C MET A 1 45.21 -0.19 1.82
N SER A 2 44.66 0.28 0.71
CA SER A 2 43.22 0.58 0.54
C SER A 2 42.44 -0.74 0.39
N PHE A 3 41.99 -1.33 1.48
CA PHE A 3 41.04 -2.44 1.44
C PHE A 3 39.61 -1.90 1.34
N GLY A 4 38.90 -2.29 0.28
CA GLY A 4 37.45 -2.42 0.35
C GLY A 4 36.59 -1.40 -0.40
N ARG A 5 36.98 -0.90 -1.59
CA ARG A 5 35.96 -0.40 -2.52
C ARG A 5 35.24 -1.63 -3.09
N LEU A 6 34.09 -1.99 -2.51
CA LEU A 6 33.14 -2.95 -3.10
C LEU A 6 33.03 -2.62 -4.59
N LYS A 7 33.35 -3.58 -5.47
CA LYS A 7 33.07 -3.46 -6.90
C LYS A 7 31.56 -3.36 -7.06
N ARG A 8 31.03 -2.14 -7.01
CA ARG A 8 29.64 -1.87 -7.39
C ARG A 8 29.59 -2.04 -8.89
N SER A 9 28.85 -3.03 -9.37
CA SER A 9 28.52 -3.14 -10.78
C SER A 9 27.89 -1.82 -11.23
N SER A 10 28.10 -1.45 -12.48
CA SER A 10 27.45 -0.26 -13.04
C SER A 10 25.93 -0.44 -12.93
N PHE A 11 25.23 0.57 -12.42
CA PHE A 11 23.77 0.60 -12.37
C PHE A 11 23.15 0.22 -13.72
N ALA A 12 23.73 0.72 -14.82
CA ALA A 12 23.24 0.42 -16.18
C ALA A 12 23.40 -1.07 -16.55
N LEU A 13 24.44 -1.73 -16.07
CA LEU A 13 24.65 -3.17 -16.30
C LEU A 13 23.65 -4.00 -15.50
N GLU A 14 23.44 -3.65 -14.23
CA GLU A 14 22.44 -4.30 -13.37
C GLU A 14 21.04 -4.10 -13.93
N ALA A 15 20.67 -2.88 -14.30
CA ALA A 15 19.36 -2.57 -14.89
C ALA A 15 19.11 -3.36 -16.18
N ARG A 16 20.10 -3.44 -17.10
CA ARG A 16 19.98 -4.25 -18.32
C ARG A 16 19.86 -5.76 -18.02
N ALA A 17 20.61 -6.26 -17.05
CA ALA A 17 20.52 -7.65 -16.63
C ALA A 17 19.12 -7.97 -16.07
N LEU A 18 18.56 -7.08 -15.25
CA LEU A 18 17.20 -7.22 -14.72
C LEU A 18 16.13 -7.11 -15.81
N GLN A 19 16.27 -6.16 -16.75
CA GLN A 19 15.37 -6.02 -17.89
C GLN A 19 15.37 -7.31 -18.74
N LYS A 20 16.55 -7.88 -19.01
CA LYS A 20 16.66 -9.15 -19.74
C LYS A 20 16.06 -10.32 -18.96
N LYS A 21 16.26 -10.36 -17.64
CA LYS A 21 15.72 -11.40 -16.77
C LYS A 21 14.19 -11.43 -16.75
N HIS A 22 13.56 -10.25 -16.77
CA HIS A 22 12.11 -10.08 -16.64
C HIS A 22 11.43 -9.67 -17.95
N GLN A 23 12.06 -9.94 -19.10
CA GLN A 23 11.61 -9.42 -20.40
C GLN A 23 10.17 -9.79 -20.75
N THR A 24 9.73 -11.02 -20.42
CA THR A 24 8.38 -11.51 -20.70
C THR A 24 7.32 -11.03 -19.71
N GLU A 25 7.74 -10.48 -18.57
CA GLU A 25 6.86 -9.99 -17.51
C GLU A 25 6.73 -8.48 -17.52
N MET A 26 7.59 -7.80 -18.28
CA MET A 26 7.63 -6.36 -18.41
C MET A 26 6.71 -5.89 -19.54
N PRO A 27 5.94 -4.82 -19.32
CA PRO A 27 5.15 -4.19 -20.38
C PRO A 27 6.04 -3.72 -21.53
N GLU A 28 5.61 -4.01 -22.77
CA GLU A 28 6.31 -3.58 -23.98
C GLU A 28 6.02 -2.12 -24.32
N LEU A 29 4.81 -1.65 -24.00
CA LEU A 29 4.31 -0.31 -24.32
C LEU A 29 4.13 0.50 -23.03
N VAL A 30 4.76 1.67 -22.98
CA VAL A 30 4.63 2.62 -21.86
C VAL A 30 4.11 3.93 -22.39
N GLU A 31 3.06 4.43 -21.76
CA GLU A 31 2.51 5.74 -22.10
C GLU A 31 3.53 6.83 -21.76
N PRO A 32 3.72 7.83 -22.65
CA PRO A 32 4.56 8.97 -22.33
C PRO A 32 3.97 9.72 -21.13
N PRO A 33 4.81 10.32 -20.27
CA PRO A 33 4.32 11.15 -19.17
C PRO A 33 3.47 12.29 -19.73
N SER A 34 2.19 12.29 -19.38
CA SER A 34 1.29 13.38 -19.69
C SER A 34 1.42 14.45 -18.61
N PHE A 35 1.66 15.69 -19.04
CA PHE A 35 1.59 16.86 -18.17
C PHE A 35 0.23 17.51 -18.40
N SER A 36 -0.73 17.21 -17.53
CA SER A 36 -1.93 18.03 -17.42
C SER A 36 -1.55 19.27 -16.62
N LEU A 37 -1.81 20.45 -17.17
CA LEU A 37 -1.95 21.63 -16.32
C LEU A 37 -3.20 21.37 -15.49
N ASP A 38 -3.06 21.36 -14.16
CA ASP A 38 -4.23 21.34 -13.29
C ASP A 38 -5.10 22.54 -13.68
N ALA A 39 -6.42 22.30 -13.83
CA ALA A 39 -7.37 23.38 -13.96
C ALA A 39 -7.08 24.38 -12.84
N PRO A 40 -6.92 25.68 -13.16
CA PRO A 40 -6.50 26.64 -12.17
C PRO A 40 -7.47 26.66 -10.99
N PRO A 41 -7.02 26.98 -9.76
CA PRO A 41 -7.84 26.88 -8.54
C PRO A 41 -9.14 27.71 -8.54
N TRP A 42 -9.28 28.63 -9.50
CA TRP A 42 -10.43 29.52 -9.67
C TRP A 42 -11.44 29.04 -10.72
N GLU A 43 -11.17 27.94 -11.43
CA GLU A 43 -12.19 27.27 -12.23
C GLU A 43 -13.08 26.44 -11.31
N ASP A 44 -14.30 26.94 -11.12
CA ASP A 44 -15.32 26.30 -10.31
C ASP A 44 -15.71 24.98 -10.98
N ARG A 45 -15.18 23.86 -10.48
CA ARG A 45 -15.55 22.50 -10.92
C ARG A 45 -16.92 22.17 -10.32
N GLN A 46 -17.95 22.91 -10.73
CA GLN A 46 -19.33 22.61 -10.39
C GLN A 46 -19.81 21.42 -11.22
N GLY A 47 -19.48 20.22 -10.75
CA GLY A 47 -20.14 18.98 -11.13
C GLY A 47 -20.84 18.42 -9.90
N ASN A 48 -22.13 18.09 -10.01
CA ASN A 48 -23.01 17.57 -8.96
C ASN A 48 -22.63 16.16 -8.44
N LEU A 49 -21.35 15.80 -8.42
CA LEU A 49 -20.88 14.48 -8.04
C LEU A 49 -20.62 14.43 -6.52
N ASP A 50 -21.56 13.84 -5.78
CA ASP A 50 -21.39 13.63 -4.35
C ASP A 50 -20.57 12.34 -4.11
N ILE A 51 -19.46 12.47 -3.38
CA ILE A 51 -18.52 11.36 -3.11
C ILE A 51 -18.52 11.07 -1.61
N GLN A 52 -19.01 9.88 -1.28
CA GLN A 52 -19.15 9.40 0.10
C GLN A 52 -18.13 8.30 0.38
N THR A 53 -17.13 8.61 1.20
CA THR A 53 -16.00 7.69 1.48
C THR A 53 -16.18 6.85 2.75
N SER A 54 -17.41 6.77 3.28
CA SER A 54 -17.69 6.04 4.52
C SER A 54 -19.10 5.50 4.57
N VAL A 55 -19.29 4.39 5.27
CA VAL A 55 -20.61 3.88 5.68
C VAL A 55 -20.87 4.32 7.12
N PRO A 56 -22.05 4.89 7.44
CA PRO A 56 -22.40 5.28 8.81
C PRO A 56 -22.19 4.14 9.82
N TYR A 57 -21.67 4.48 11.00
CA TYR A 57 -21.41 3.56 12.12
C TYR A 57 -20.36 2.46 11.86
N LEU A 58 -19.72 2.45 10.69
CA LEU A 58 -18.60 1.57 10.39
C LEU A 58 -17.30 2.18 10.95
N THR A 59 -16.55 1.39 11.70
CA THR A 59 -15.31 1.83 12.35
C THR A 59 -14.08 1.20 11.70
N THR A 60 -12.97 1.94 11.67
CA THR A 60 -11.70 1.53 11.02
C THR A 60 -10.91 0.47 11.79
N LYS A 61 -11.36 0.02 12.96
CA LYS A 61 -10.69 -1.05 13.72
C LYS A 61 -11.33 -2.39 13.38
N ASP A 62 -10.50 -3.41 13.20
CA ASP A 62 -10.79 -4.85 12.96
C ASP A 62 -11.70 -5.53 14.02
N LYS A 63 -12.59 -4.80 14.69
CA LYS A 63 -13.49 -5.27 15.74
C LYS A 63 -14.88 -5.62 15.26
N GLN A 64 -15.31 -5.12 14.10
CA GLN A 64 -16.65 -5.40 13.58
C GLN A 64 -16.64 -6.62 12.67
N SER A 65 -17.51 -7.60 12.97
CA SER A 65 -17.69 -8.80 12.17
C SER A 65 -18.19 -8.46 10.76
N ASN A 66 -17.94 -9.36 9.79
CA ASN A 66 -18.46 -9.20 8.43
C ASN A 66 -20.00 -9.11 8.40
N ALA A 67 -20.68 -9.84 9.29
CA ALA A 67 -22.13 -9.74 9.45
C ALA A 67 -22.58 -8.33 9.87
N THR A 68 -21.86 -7.69 10.78
CA THR A 68 -22.12 -6.30 11.19
C THR A 68 -21.88 -5.32 10.05
N LYS A 69 -20.76 -5.44 9.34
CA LYS A 69 -20.44 -4.60 8.16
C LYS A 69 -21.53 -4.71 7.10
N LYS A 70 -21.97 -5.94 6.81
CA LYS A 70 -23.07 -6.21 5.88
C LYS A 70 -24.36 -5.56 6.32
N ALA A 71 -24.79 -5.78 7.57
CA ALA A 71 -26.05 -5.23 8.07
C ALA A 71 -26.08 -3.70 8.02
N LEU A 72 -25.01 -3.03 8.44
CA LEU A 72 -24.90 -1.57 8.38
C LEU A 72 -24.89 -1.04 6.94
N THR A 73 -24.19 -1.73 6.04
CA THR A 73 -24.13 -1.35 4.63
C THR A 73 -25.50 -1.49 3.97
N LEU A 74 -26.19 -2.61 4.18
CA LEU A 74 -27.54 -2.82 3.63
C LEU A 74 -28.54 -1.80 4.18
N ALA A 75 -28.48 -1.49 5.49
CA ALA A 75 -29.34 -0.46 6.07
C ALA A 75 -29.11 0.91 5.42
N MET A 76 -27.84 1.31 5.22
CA MET A 76 -27.50 2.56 4.53
C MET A 76 -27.98 2.56 3.07
N LEU A 77 -27.84 1.44 2.35
CA LEU A 77 -28.30 1.34 0.96
C LEU A 77 -29.82 1.50 0.86
N GLU A 78 -30.59 0.90 1.76
CA GLU A 78 -32.05 1.06 1.76
C GLU A 78 -32.52 2.46 2.19
N GLU A 79 -31.82 3.08 3.14
CA GLU A 79 -32.16 4.42 3.62
C GLU A 79 -31.80 5.52 2.61
N ARG A 80 -30.60 5.47 2.02
CA ARG A 80 -30.08 6.54 1.14
C ARG A 80 -30.36 6.30 -0.33
N TYR A 81 -30.35 5.05 -0.75
CA TYR A 81 -30.39 4.65 -2.16
C TYR A 81 -31.43 3.55 -2.43
N PRO A 82 -32.70 3.72 -2.02
CA PRO A 82 -33.72 2.68 -2.14
C PRO A 82 -33.83 2.15 -3.57
N GLN A 83 -33.92 0.82 -3.73
CA GLN A 83 -33.81 0.17 -5.03
C GLN A 83 -34.93 0.58 -5.98
N GLU A 84 -36.08 0.99 -5.46
CA GLU A 84 -37.25 1.44 -6.23
C GLU A 84 -37.07 2.81 -6.87
N ALA A 85 -36.07 3.60 -6.44
CA ALA A 85 -35.83 4.96 -6.93
C ALA A 85 -34.42 5.18 -7.50
N TRP A 86 -33.46 4.30 -7.17
CA TRP A 86 -32.06 4.42 -7.56
C TRP A 86 -31.60 3.25 -8.40
N ILE A 87 -30.86 3.55 -9.46
CA ILE A 87 -30.04 2.56 -10.15
C ILE A 87 -28.77 2.36 -9.31
N ARG A 88 -28.59 1.14 -8.78
CA ARG A 88 -27.43 0.76 -7.99
C ARG A 88 -26.41 0.08 -8.90
N VAL A 89 -25.25 0.70 -9.08
CA VAL A 89 -24.17 0.24 -9.95
C VAL A 89 -23.00 -0.20 -9.08
N TYR A 90 -22.77 -1.50 -8.98
CA TYR A 90 -21.66 -2.08 -8.23
C TYR A 90 -20.47 -2.30 -9.16
N THR A 91 -19.27 -1.96 -8.70
CA THR A 91 -18.04 -2.11 -9.48
C THR A 91 -16.93 -2.68 -8.62
N ASP A 92 -16.11 -3.55 -9.21
CA ASP A 92 -14.89 -4.07 -8.59
C ASP A 92 -13.80 -4.28 -9.66
N GLY A 93 -12.55 -4.29 -9.24
CA GLY A 93 -11.38 -4.51 -10.08
C GLY A 93 -10.43 -5.57 -9.52
N SER A 94 -10.09 -6.55 -10.35
CA SER A 94 -9.18 -7.64 -10.00
C SER A 94 -7.94 -7.59 -10.87
N ALA A 95 -6.80 -8.00 -10.33
CA ALA A 95 -5.63 -8.36 -11.12
C ALA A 95 -4.92 -9.57 -10.53
N THR A 96 -4.50 -10.48 -11.41
CA THR A 96 -3.72 -11.66 -11.07
C THR A 96 -2.35 -11.25 -10.55
N GLU A 97 -1.92 -11.84 -9.43
CA GLU A 97 -0.67 -11.46 -8.73
C GLU A 97 -0.56 -9.95 -8.42
N ALA A 98 -1.70 -9.24 -8.39
CA ALA A 98 -1.86 -7.80 -8.24
C ALA A 98 -1.29 -6.92 -9.38
N VAL A 99 -0.77 -7.51 -10.47
CA VAL A 99 -0.10 -6.75 -11.55
C VAL A 99 -0.26 -7.32 -12.96
N LYS A 100 -0.92 -8.46 -13.14
CA LYS A 100 -1.12 -9.14 -14.43
C LYS A 100 -2.60 -9.42 -14.66
N ASN A 101 -3.02 -9.56 -15.91
CA ASN A 101 -4.38 -9.96 -16.32
C ASN A 101 -5.45 -9.28 -15.47
N GLY A 102 -5.68 -8.01 -15.75
CA GLY A 102 -6.68 -7.26 -14.99
C GLY A 102 -8.08 -7.52 -15.51
N GLY A 103 -9.05 -7.54 -14.62
CA GLY A 103 -10.46 -7.60 -14.96
C GLY A 103 -11.27 -6.56 -14.19
N ALA A 104 -12.19 -5.93 -14.89
CA ALA A 104 -13.18 -5.03 -14.33
C ALA A 104 -14.53 -5.74 -14.30
N GLY A 105 -15.22 -5.66 -13.16
CA GLY A 105 -16.54 -6.20 -12.96
C GLY A 105 -17.55 -5.09 -12.74
N VAL A 106 -18.66 -5.15 -13.47
CA VAL A 106 -19.79 -4.22 -13.31
C VAL A 106 -21.06 -5.02 -13.09
N TYR A 107 -21.83 -4.63 -12.08
CA TYR A 107 -23.13 -5.22 -11.79
C TYR A 107 -24.16 -4.13 -11.52
N VAL A 108 -25.22 -4.08 -12.33
CA VAL A 108 -26.24 -3.03 -12.28
C VAL A 108 -27.56 -3.62 -11.81
N GLN A 109 -28.22 -2.91 -10.90
CA GLN A 109 -29.60 -3.16 -10.48
C GLN A 109 -30.47 -1.95 -10.80
N TYR A 110 -31.48 -2.15 -11.65
CA TYR A 110 -32.43 -1.11 -12.04
C TYR A 110 -33.68 -1.13 -11.14
N PRO A 111 -34.37 0.02 -10.99
CA PRO A 111 -35.66 0.09 -10.29
C PRO A 111 -36.76 -0.81 -10.86
N SER A 112 -36.68 -1.15 -12.15
CA SER A 112 -37.59 -2.10 -12.81
C SER A 112 -37.44 -3.55 -12.31
N GLY A 113 -36.39 -3.84 -11.54
CA GLY A 113 -35.99 -5.20 -11.16
C GLY A 113 -35.04 -5.87 -12.16
N GLU A 114 -34.79 -5.25 -13.31
CA GLU A 114 -33.77 -5.71 -14.28
C GLU A 114 -32.38 -5.70 -13.64
N ARG A 115 -31.55 -6.68 -14.03
CA ARG A 115 -30.17 -6.84 -13.54
C ARG A 115 -29.26 -7.10 -14.72
N GLN A 116 -28.07 -6.51 -14.68
CA GLN A 116 -27.05 -6.64 -15.72
C GLN A 116 -25.70 -6.87 -15.06
N ALA A 117 -24.87 -7.70 -15.69
CA ALA A 117 -23.53 -8.01 -15.22
C ALA A 117 -22.57 -8.01 -16.42
N GLU A 118 -21.43 -7.34 -16.30
CA GLU A 118 -20.40 -7.26 -17.34
C GLU A 118 -19.03 -7.56 -16.74
N ALA A 119 -18.27 -8.39 -17.46
CA ALA A 119 -16.90 -8.77 -17.15
C ALA A 119 -16.04 -8.24 -18.28
N ILE A 120 -15.05 -7.44 -17.95
CA ILE A 120 -14.30 -6.67 -18.93
C ILE A 120 -12.80 -6.91 -18.71
N PRO A 121 -12.05 -7.41 -19.71
CA PRO A 121 -10.60 -7.50 -19.62
C PRO A 121 -10.00 -6.09 -19.65
N THR A 122 -9.04 -5.82 -18.75
CA THR A 122 -8.39 -4.50 -18.64
C THR A 122 -6.92 -4.52 -19.05
N GLY A 123 -6.42 -5.69 -19.44
CA GLY A 123 -5.15 -5.88 -20.13
C GLY A 123 -4.17 -6.78 -19.39
N LEU A 124 -3.17 -7.24 -20.14
CA LEU A 124 -2.14 -8.17 -19.69
C LEU A 124 -1.35 -7.65 -18.49
N HIS A 125 -1.10 -6.33 -18.44
CA HIS A 125 -0.38 -5.66 -17.37
C HIS A 125 -1.29 -4.61 -16.74
N CYS A 126 -1.93 -4.99 -15.64
CA CYS A 126 -2.90 -4.15 -14.96
C CYS A 126 -2.74 -4.32 -13.45
N THR A 127 -2.78 -3.22 -12.71
CA THR A 127 -2.81 -3.26 -11.24
C THR A 127 -4.26 -3.31 -10.76
N ASN A 128 -4.54 -3.86 -9.57
CA ASN A 128 -5.88 -3.81 -8.99
C ASN A 128 -6.44 -2.37 -9.01
N TYR A 129 -5.62 -1.38 -8.64
CA TYR A 129 -6.02 0.03 -8.68
C TYR A 129 -6.48 0.50 -10.06
N ARG A 130 -5.78 0.10 -11.14
CA ARG A 130 -6.23 0.43 -12.51
C ARG A 130 -7.51 -0.32 -12.87
N ALA A 131 -7.60 -1.60 -12.55
CA ALA A 131 -8.80 -2.39 -12.81
C ALA A 131 -10.04 -1.75 -12.17
N GLU A 132 -9.91 -1.25 -10.94
CA GLU A 132 -10.96 -0.53 -10.20
C GLU A 132 -11.37 0.78 -10.88
N VAL A 133 -10.39 1.57 -11.34
CA VAL A 133 -10.67 2.80 -12.11
C VAL A 133 -11.38 2.46 -13.42
N GLN A 134 -10.92 1.41 -14.13
CA GLN A 134 -11.54 0.97 -15.38
C GLN A 134 -12.96 0.46 -15.16
N ALA A 135 -13.23 -0.27 -14.07
CA ALA A 135 -14.57 -0.73 -13.73
C ALA A 135 -15.56 0.43 -13.59
N LEU A 136 -15.16 1.51 -12.91
CA LEU A 136 -16.00 2.71 -12.79
C LEU A 136 -16.16 3.44 -14.14
N ILE A 137 -15.10 3.57 -14.94
CA ILE A 137 -15.18 4.21 -16.27
C ILE A 137 -16.13 3.43 -17.18
N HIS A 138 -15.97 2.11 -17.27
CA HIS A 138 -16.83 1.25 -18.06
C HIS A 138 -18.28 1.32 -17.57
N ALA A 139 -18.50 1.22 -16.26
CA ALA A 139 -19.82 1.34 -15.69
C ALA A 139 -20.49 2.68 -16.02
N ALA A 140 -19.73 3.79 -16.00
CA ALA A 140 -20.24 5.11 -16.37
C ALA A 140 -20.70 5.15 -17.84
N TYR A 141 -19.92 4.59 -18.77
CA TYR A 141 -20.31 4.51 -20.17
C TYR A 141 -21.51 3.58 -20.39
N THR A 142 -21.52 2.39 -19.79
CA THR A 142 -22.62 1.42 -19.88
C THR A 142 -23.95 2.01 -19.42
N ILE A 143 -23.91 2.83 -18.37
CA ILE A 143 -25.09 3.48 -17.81
C ILE A 143 -25.54 4.67 -18.64
N ASN A 144 -24.62 5.48 -19.17
CA ASN A 144 -24.95 6.71 -19.89
C ASN A 144 -25.87 6.47 -21.09
N ASP A 145 -25.75 5.32 -21.77
CA ASP A 145 -26.59 4.96 -22.91
C ASP A 145 -28.01 4.47 -22.51
N ARG A 146 -28.24 4.22 -21.21
CA ARG A 146 -29.47 3.59 -20.70
C ARG A 146 -30.27 4.48 -19.74
N VAL A 147 -29.71 5.61 -19.32
CA VAL A 147 -30.35 6.53 -18.38
C VAL A 147 -30.75 7.83 -19.05
N ASN A 148 -31.70 8.51 -18.41
CA ASN A 148 -32.16 9.84 -18.76
C ASN A 148 -32.19 10.73 -17.51
N HIS A 149 -32.53 12.00 -17.72
CA HIS A 149 -32.48 13.04 -16.69
C HIS A 149 -33.46 12.83 -15.51
N ASP A 150 -34.32 11.80 -15.55
CA ASP A 150 -35.21 11.45 -14.44
C ASP A 150 -34.60 10.38 -13.51
N ASN A 151 -33.53 9.70 -13.95
CA ASN A 151 -32.92 8.63 -13.17
C ASN A 151 -31.96 9.15 -12.09
N GLN A 152 -31.93 8.48 -10.94
CA GLN A 152 -30.88 8.67 -9.93
C GLN A 152 -29.95 7.46 -9.96
N VAL A 153 -28.65 7.69 -9.95
CA VAL A 153 -27.62 6.66 -10.11
C VAL A 153 -26.62 6.75 -8.95
N VAL A 154 -26.33 5.62 -8.31
CA VAL A 154 -25.25 5.50 -7.33
C VAL A 154 -24.25 4.45 -7.78
N PHE A 155 -22.98 4.83 -7.82
CA PHE A 155 -21.85 3.92 -8.02
C PHE A 155 -21.32 3.46 -6.67
N LEU A 156 -21.25 2.15 -6.50
CA LEU A 156 -20.91 1.44 -5.27
C LEU A 156 -19.62 0.66 -5.51
N THR A 157 -18.56 1.03 -4.80
CA THR A 157 -17.23 0.43 -4.94
C THR A 157 -16.56 0.30 -3.57
N ASP A 158 -15.74 -0.72 -3.39
CA ASP A 158 -14.88 -0.87 -2.22
C ASP A 158 -13.48 -0.23 -2.40
N ALA A 159 -13.21 0.33 -3.59
CA ALA A 159 -11.99 1.04 -3.96
C ALA A 159 -11.88 2.43 -3.31
N LEU A 160 -11.75 2.49 -1.98
CA LEU A 160 -11.62 3.73 -1.21
C LEU A 160 -10.49 4.64 -1.76
N SER A 161 -9.40 4.03 -2.21
CA SER A 161 -8.26 4.75 -2.79
C SER A 161 -8.59 5.48 -4.10
N VAL A 162 -9.52 4.95 -4.91
CA VAL A 162 -10.00 5.58 -6.14
C VAL A 162 -10.88 6.78 -5.79
N LEU A 163 -11.80 6.62 -4.83
CA LEU A 163 -12.64 7.72 -4.36
C LEU A 163 -11.84 8.86 -3.73
N GLN A 164 -10.79 8.56 -2.96
CA GLN A 164 -9.85 9.55 -2.44
C GLN A 164 -9.02 10.24 -3.53
N ALA A 165 -8.75 9.56 -4.65
CA ALA A 165 -8.08 10.18 -5.79
C ALA A 165 -9.02 11.11 -6.57
N MET A 166 -10.31 10.78 -6.64
CA MET A 166 -11.36 11.61 -7.22
C MET A 166 -11.55 12.92 -6.45
N THR A 167 -11.52 12.90 -5.12
CA THR A 167 -11.63 14.14 -4.31
C THR A 167 -10.44 15.09 -4.50
N SER A 168 -9.31 14.59 -5.01
CA SER A 168 -8.12 15.38 -5.34
C SER A 168 -7.96 15.61 -6.85
N SER A 169 -8.98 15.30 -7.65
CA SER A 169 -9.01 15.47 -9.10
C SER A 169 -7.86 14.84 -9.89
N LYS A 170 -7.40 13.68 -9.43
CA LYS A 170 -6.28 12.95 -10.04
C LYS A 170 -6.70 11.99 -11.15
N LEU A 171 -7.99 11.89 -11.45
CA LEU A 171 -8.56 10.92 -12.39
C LEU A 171 -9.46 11.61 -13.42
N PRO A 172 -8.91 12.47 -14.30
CA PRO A 172 -9.70 13.31 -15.21
C PRO A 172 -10.56 12.51 -16.19
N GLN A 173 -10.12 11.32 -16.61
CA GLN A 173 -10.91 10.45 -17.48
C GLN A 173 -12.17 9.93 -16.79
N LEU A 174 -12.06 9.53 -15.52
CA LEU A 174 -13.19 9.07 -14.72
C LEU A 174 -14.13 10.24 -14.37
N GLU A 175 -13.58 11.39 -13.99
CA GLU A 175 -14.37 12.63 -13.79
C GLU A 175 -15.19 12.97 -15.04
N HIS A 176 -14.55 12.93 -16.21
CA HIS A 176 -15.23 13.19 -17.48
C HIS A 176 -16.34 12.18 -17.78
N ALA A 177 -16.07 10.88 -17.62
CA ALA A 177 -17.05 9.82 -17.85
C ALA A 177 -18.28 9.97 -16.95
N LEU A 178 -18.08 10.27 -15.65
CA LEU A 178 -19.15 10.45 -14.68
C LEU A 178 -19.95 11.73 -14.91
N HIS A 179 -19.30 12.85 -15.25
CA HIS A 179 -19.98 14.12 -15.51
C HIS A 179 -20.84 14.09 -16.78
N ASN A 180 -20.53 13.22 -17.74
CA ASN A 180 -21.31 13.07 -18.95
C ASN A 180 -22.59 12.24 -18.77
N ILE A 181 -22.79 11.60 -17.61
CA ILE A 181 -23.98 10.80 -17.33
C ILE A 181 -25.21 11.70 -17.29
N LYS A 182 -26.14 11.49 -18.23
CA LYS A 182 -27.38 12.25 -18.35
C LYS A 182 -28.43 11.80 -17.32
N SER A 183 -28.12 11.91 -16.02
CA SER A 183 -29.01 11.52 -14.93
C SER A 183 -29.50 12.75 -14.14
N LEU A 184 -30.54 12.57 -13.31
CA LEU A 184 -30.99 13.57 -12.34
C LEU A 184 -29.91 13.82 -11.28
N ARG A 185 -29.29 12.72 -10.82
CA ARG A 185 -28.31 12.71 -9.74
C ARG A 185 -27.36 11.53 -9.91
N THR A 186 -26.06 11.81 -9.78
CA THR A 186 -25.01 10.79 -9.77
C THR A 186 -24.23 10.89 -8.46
N GLU A 187 -24.09 9.78 -7.76
CA GLU A 187 -23.30 9.69 -6.52
C GLU A 187 -22.28 8.55 -6.57
N LEU A 188 -21.19 8.70 -5.83
CA LEU A 188 -20.28 7.60 -5.51
C LEU A 188 -20.33 7.32 -4.03
N GLN A 189 -20.53 6.06 -3.66
CA GLN A 189 -20.58 5.61 -2.29
C GLN A 189 -19.63 4.44 -2.08
N TRP A 190 -18.69 4.62 -1.16
CA TRP A 190 -17.82 3.54 -0.72
C TRP A 190 -18.60 2.47 0.05
N ILE A 191 -18.33 1.21 -0.21
CA ILE A 191 -18.86 0.08 0.56
C ILE A 191 -17.72 -0.88 0.99
N PRO A 192 -17.86 -1.60 2.11
CA PRO A 192 -16.83 -2.53 2.55
C PRO A 192 -16.78 -3.80 1.69
N SER A 193 -15.57 -4.17 1.28
CA SER A 193 -15.27 -5.42 0.60
C SER A 193 -15.53 -6.68 1.44
N HIS A 194 -15.77 -7.80 0.77
CA HIS A 194 -15.82 -9.18 1.32
C HIS A 194 -16.66 -9.34 2.59
N CYS A 195 -17.78 -8.62 2.68
CA CYS A 195 -18.72 -8.72 3.78
C CYS A 195 -20.02 -9.45 3.40
N GLY A 196 -20.17 -9.89 2.15
CA GLY A 196 -21.34 -10.62 1.67
C GLY A 196 -22.50 -9.73 1.20
N VAL A 197 -22.22 -8.49 0.80
CA VAL A 197 -23.19 -7.60 0.13
C VAL A 197 -23.33 -8.10 -1.30
N GLN A 198 -24.49 -8.66 -1.66
CA GLN A 198 -24.69 -9.42 -2.89
C GLN A 198 -24.23 -8.67 -4.16
N GLY A 199 -24.54 -7.38 -4.28
CA GLY A 199 -24.13 -6.60 -5.46
C GLY A 199 -22.61 -6.46 -5.60
N ASN A 200 -21.89 -6.31 -4.48
CA ASN A 200 -20.42 -6.23 -4.49
C ASN A 200 -19.79 -7.59 -4.77
N GLU A 201 -20.32 -8.66 -4.18
CA GLU A 201 -19.82 -10.02 -4.44
C GLU A 201 -20.02 -10.41 -5.92
N GLU A 202 -21.09 -9.93 -6.56
CA GLU A 202 -21.31 -10.15 -7.99
C GLU A 202 -20.36 -9.33 -8.86
N ALA A 203 -20.07 -8.09 -8.49
CA ALA A 203 -19.04 -7.28 -9.16
C ALA A 203 -17.65 -7.94 -9.04
N ASP A 204 -17.25 -8.41 -7.85
CA ASP A 204 -16.00 -9.17 -7.63
C ASP A 204 -15.93 -10.43 -8.49
N ARG A 205 -17.05 -11.16 -8.58
CA ARG A 205 -17.15 -12.34 -9.45
C ARG A 205 -16.93 -11.97 -10.91
N MET A 206 -17.54 -10.89 -11.39
CA MET A 206 -17.36 -10.43 -12.77
C MET A 206 -15.95 -9.89 -13.04
N ALA A 207 -15.33 -9.22 -12.08
CA ALA A 207 -13.95 -8.74 -12.18
C ALA A 207 -12.97 -9.91 -12.33
N LYS A 208 -13.19 -11.01 -11.58
CA LYS A 208 -12.41 -12.25 -11.72
C LYS A 208 -12.60 -12.90 -13.09
N LEU A 209 -13.83 -12.96 -13.60
CA LEU A 209 -14.07 -13.46 -14.95
C LEU A 209 -13.38 -12.60 -16.02
N GLY A 210 -13.43 -11.27 -15.89
CA GLY A 210 -12.75 -10.36 -16.81
C GLY A 210 -11.23 -10.53 -16.80
N ALA A 211 -10.65 -10.95 -15.67
CA ALA A 211 -9.23 -11.25 -15.54
C ALA A 211 -8.84 -12.61 -16.15
N GLU A 212 -9.82 -13.52 -16.32
CA GLU A 212 -9.63 -14.83 -16.96
C GLU A 212 -9.84 -14.79 -18.48
N ASP A 213 -10.47 -13.74 -19.00
CA ASP A 213 -10.75 -13.56 -20.44
C ASP A 213 -9.48 -13.18 -21.25
N GLU A 214 -9.60 -13.16 -22.57
CA GLU A 214 -8.50 -12.79 -23.47
C GLU A 214 -8.03 -11.35 -23.22
N GLN A 215 -6.74 -11.20 -22.89
CA GLN A 215 -6.16 -9.92 -22.47
C GLN A 215 -5.44 -9.23 -23.62
N GLU A 216 -5.74 -7.94 -23.81
CA GLU A 216 -4.98 -7.08 -24.72
C GLU A 216 -3.67 -6.59 -24.07
N ASN A 217 -2.63 -6.40 -24.89
CA ASN A 217 -1.37 -5.81 -24.44
C ASN A 217 -1.44 -4.28 -24.49
N ASN A 218 -2.22 -3.72 -23.57
CA ASN A 218 -2.44 -2.27 -23.47
C ASN A 218 -1.19 -1.53 -22.96
N PRO A 219 -0.96 -0.29 -23.42
CA PRO A 219 0.03 0.59 -22.80
C PRO A 219 -0.19 0.71 -21.28
N VAL A 220 0.91 0.83 -20.55
CA VAL A 220 0.88 1.08 -19.10
C VAL A 220 1.42 2.47 -18.78
N SER A 221 0.90 3.07 -17.72
CA SER A 221 1.47 4.32 -17.20
C SER A 221 2.81 4.09 -16.50
N LEU A 222 3.62 5.15 -16.37
CA LEU A 222 4.89 5.09 -15.62
C LEU A 222 4.70 4.68 -14.15
N THR A 223 3.57 5.07 -13.54
CA THR A 223 3.26 4.73 -12.15
C THR A 223 2.98 3.24 -12.02
N GLU A 224 2.25 2.65 -12.96
CA GLU A 224 2.01 1.21 -13.01
C GLU A 224 3.30 0.44 -13.30
N MET A 225 4.11 0.90 -14.24
CA MET A 225 5.41 0.28 -14.52
C MET A 225 6.27 0.21 -13.25
N LYS A 226 6.28 1.26 -12.42
CA LYS A 226 6.99 1.24 -11.12
C LYS A 226 6.41 0.18 -10.17
N THR A 227 5.09 0.02 -10.14
CA THR A 227 4.41 -0.99 -9.30
C THR A 227 4.74 -2.41 -9.78
N ILE A 228 4.71 -2.64 -11.10
CA ILE A 228 5.10 -3.92 -11.72
C ILE A 228 6.56 -4.25 -11.41
N ILE A 229 7.49 -3.31 -11.61
CA ILE A 229 8.91 -3.53 -11.27
C ILE A 229 9.08 -3.90 -9.79
N LYS A 230 8.37 -3.24 -8.89
CA LYS A 230 8.41 -3.55 -7.44
C LYS A 230 7.86 -4.93 -7.13
N SER A 231 6.81 -5.39 -7.82
CA SER A 231 6.24 -6.72 -7.60
C SER A 231 7.19 -7.82 -8.08
N LEU A 232 7.86 -7.61 -9.21
CA LEU A 232 8.88 -8.51 -9.76
C LEU A 232 10.14 -8.58 -8.89
N HIS A 233 10.48 -7.47 -8.22
CA HIS A 233 11.64 -7.35 -7.35
C HIS A 233 11.26 -7.30 -5.87
N ARG A 234 10.44 -8.27 -5.42
CA ARG A 234 10.28 -8.52 -3.99
C ARG A 234 11.64 -8.93 -3.43
N THR A 235 12.32 -7.97 -2.81
CA THR A 235 13.51 -8.28 -2.03
C THR A 235 13.04 -9.20 -0.90
N PRO A 236 13.56 -10.44 -0.77
CA PRO A 236 13.25 -11.27 0.36
C PRO A 236 13.51 -10.44 1.61
N GLN A 237 12.46 -10.14 2.38
CA GLN A 237 12.64 -9.56 3.70
C GLN A 237 13.43 -10.61 4.46
N PRO A 238 14.66 -10.31 4.92
CA PRO A 238 15.37 -11.24 5.78
C PRO A 238 14.43 -11.60 6.93
N GLN A 239 14.31 -12.89 7.26
CA GLN A 239 13.57 -13.30 8.47
C GLN A 239 14.37 -12.83 9.69
N ASP A 240 14.21 -11.56 10.01
CA ASP A 240 14.89 -10.90 11.11
C ASP A 240 13.99 -10.91 12.33
N SER A 241 14.47 -11.53 13.41
CA SER A 241 13.75 -11.57 14.69
C SER A 241 13.47 -10.18 15.27
N TYR A 242 14.14 -9.13 14.75
CA TYR A 242 13.85 -7.73 15.03
C TYR A 242 12.36 -7.38 14.94
N HIS A 243 11.66 -7.88 13.92
CA HIS A 243 10.25 -7.55 13.69
C HIS A 243 9.30 -8.17 14.71
N LEU A 244 9.77 -9.14 15.51
CA LEU A 244 9.01 -9.78 16.59
C LEU A 244 9.12 -9.03 17.93
N LEU A 245 9.96 -7.99 18.00
CA LEU A 245 10.14 -7.17 19.19
C LEU A 245 9.05 -6.11 19.33
N SER A 246 8.81 -5.65 20.56
CA SER A 246 8.00 -4.45 20.81
C SER A 246 8.63 -3.19 20.18
N ARG A 247 7.82 -2.15 19.91
CA ARG A 247 8.32 -0.88 19.34
C ARG A 247 9.51 -0.27 20.11
N PRO A 248 9.51 -0.18 21.45
CA PRO A 248 10.66 0.34 22.19
C PRO A 248 11.94 -0.51 22.01
N GLN A 249 11.79 -1.84 21.99
CA GLN A 249 12.91 -2.76 21.79
C GLN A 249 13.48 -2.68 20.37
N GLN A 250 12.62 -2.55 19.37
CA GLN A 250 13.01 -2.30 17.98
C GLN A 250 13.88 -1.05 17.87
N VAL A 251 13.47 0.07 18.49
CA VAL A 251 14.27 1.31 18.47
C VAL A 251 15.69 1.09 19.01
N VAL A 252 15.83 0.40 20.15
CA VAL A 252 17.14 0.09 20.75
C VAL A 252 18.01 -0.74 19.79
N ILE A 253 17.49 -1.86 19.28
CA ILE A 253 18.26 -2.73 18.38
C ILE A 253 18.63 -2.01 17.08
N PHE A 254 17.72 -1.22 16.51
CA PHE A 254 17.97 -0.46 15.29
C PHE A 254 19.11 0.56 15.49
N ARG A 255 19.09 1.30 16.59
CA ARG A 255 20.14 2.30 16.91
C ARG A 255 21.50 1.66 17.17
N LEU A 256 21.51 0.47 17.77
CA LEU A 256 22.74 -0.32 17.95
C LEU A 256 23.27 -0.84 16.60
N ARG A 257 22.42 -1.40 15.74
CA ARG A 257 22.83 -1.95 14.43
C ARG A 257 23.35 -0.89 13.47
N THR A 258 22.71 0.27 13.46
CA THR A 258 23.04 1.35 12.51
C THR A 258 24.12 2.29 13.02
N GLY A 259 24.46 2.23 14.32
CA GLY A 259 25.38 3.17 14.96
C GLY A 259 24.81 4.59 15.14
N HIS A 260 23.55 4.84 14.77
CA HIS A 260 22.87 6.12 15.00
C HIS A 260 22.33 6.16 16.43
N ASN A 261 23.25 6.34 17.37
CA ASN A 261 22.98 6.28 18.79
C ASN A 261 23.76 7.37 19.55
N ARG A 262 23.53 7.50 20.86
CA ARG A 262 24.20 8.51 21.70
C ARG A 262 25.49 8.02 22.38
N LEU A 263 26.21 7.08 21.76
CA LEU A 263 27.55 6.70 22.21
C LEU A 263 28.60 7.70 21.69
N ASN A 264 29.70 7.88 22.41
CA ASN A 264 30.70 8.91 22.12
C ASN A 264 31.26 8.82 20.70
N GLN A 265 31.40 7.62 20.10
CA GLN A 265 31.86 7.50 18.71
C GLN A 265 30.95 8.26 17.74
N HIS A 266 29.62 8.10 17.85
CA HIS A 266 28.67 8.81 16.99
C HIS A 266 28.58 10.30 17.35
N LEU A 267 28.51 10.60 18.65
CA LEU A 267 28.41 11.97 19.14
C LEU A 267 29.62 12.84 18.75
N HIS A 268 30.83 12.27 18.75
CA HIS A 268 32.05 12.97 18.34
C HIS A 268 32.19 12.99 16.82
N GLY A 269 32.07 11.84 16.16
CA GLY A 269 32.41 11.69 14.74
C GLY A 269 31.36 12.21 13.77
N LYS A 270 30.08 12.30 14.17
CA LYS A 270 28.98 12.75 13.31
C LYS A 270 28.30 14.02 13.80
N LEU A 271 28.10 14.15 15.11
CA LEU A 271 27.37 15.29 15.68
C LEU A 271 28.28 16.39 16.24
N HIS A 272 29.56 16.10 16.48
CA HIS A 272 30.55 17.01 17.06
C HIS A 272 30.10 17.66 18.39
N VAL A 273 29.33 16.94 19.21
CA VAL A 273 28.77 17.45 20.48
C VAL A 273 29.54 17.03 21.73
N VAL A 274 30.45 16.06 21.61
CA VAL A 274 31.37 15.65 22.68
C VAL A 274 32.81 15.81 22.19
N PRO A 275 33.77 16.12 23.09
CA PRO A 275 35.15 16.45 22.70
C PRO A 275 36.01 15.24 22.33
N SER A 276 35.57 14.01 22.61
CA SER A 276 36.34 12.79 22.34
C SER A 276 35.42 11.60 22.08
N PRO A 277 35.78 10.68 21.16
CA PRO A 277 35.04 9.44 20.92
C PRO A 277 35.35 8.36 21.97
N MET A 278 36.33 8.59 22.84
CA MET A 278 36.81 7.58 23.80
C MET A 278 35.73 7.21 24.83
N CYS A 279 35.67 5.91 25.13
CA CYS A 279 34.88 5.41 26.24
C CYS A 279 35.52 5.81 27.57
N TYR A 280 34.71 6.02 28.60
CA TYR A 280 35.18 6.35 29.95
C TYR A 280 35.97 5.21 30.62
N CYS A 281 36.00 4.01 30.04
CA CYS A 281 36.93 2.96 30.45
C CYS A 281 38.38 3.26 30.04
N GLY A 282 38.60 4.12 29.03
CA GLY A 282 39.92 4.45 28.51
C GLY A 282 40.54 3.45 27.53
N GLU A 283 39.85 2.37 27.18
CA GLU A 283 40.42 1.25 26.40
C GLU A 283 40.16 1.33 24.89
N ALA A 284 39.06 1.95 24.48
CA ALA A 284 38.68 2.09 23.07
C ALA A 284 37.68 3.25 22.88
N GLU A 285 37.34 3.54 21.62
CA GLU A 285 36.19 4.38 21.29
C GLU A 285 34.90 3.75 21.81
N GLN A 286 33.96 4.59 22.25
CA GLN A 286 32.67 4.12 22.73
C GLN A 286 31.74 3.82 21.55
N ASP A 287 31.81 2.60 21.04
CA ASP A 287 30.92 2.09 20.01
C ASP A 287 30.10 0.88 20.49
N THR A 288 29.15 0.44 19.65
CA THR A 288 28.28 -0.69 19.97
C THR A 288 29.07 -1.99 20.23
N ALA A 289 30.15 -2.23 19.48
CA ALA A 289 30.96 -3.44 19.65
C ALA A 289 31.68 -3.43 20.99
N HIS A 290 32.33 -2.30 21.32
CA HIS A 290 33.04 -2.10 22.57
C HIS A 290 32.10 -2.25 23.78
N ILE A 291 30.95 -1.58 23.78
CA ILE A 291 29.98 -1.67 24.88
C ILE A 291 29.50 -3.12 25.08
N LEU A 292 29.09 -3.79 24.00
CA LEU A 292 28.47 -5.12 24.07
C LEU A 292 29.47 -6.26 24.27
N ARG A 293 30.77 -6.05 24.01
CA ARG A 293 31.79 -7.10 24.05
C ARG A 293 32.92 -6.82 25.05
N ASP A 294 33.51 -5.63 25.02
CA ASP A 294 34.87 -5.41 25.54
C ASP A 294 34.93 -4.49 26.78
N CYS A 295 34.00 -3.54 26.94
CA CYS A 295 34.12 -2.46 27.93
C CYS A 295 34.20 -2.94 29.39
N ARG A 296 35.34 -2.75 30.07
CA ARG A 296 35.49 -3.17 31.49
C ARG A 296 34.44 -2.61 32.43
N ASN A 297 33.99 -1.37 32.21
CA ASN A 297 33.01 -0.71 33.08
C ASN A 297 31.64 -1.40 33.06
N HIS A 298 31.36 -2.18 32.01
CA HIS A 298 30.11 -2.93 31.89
C HIS A 298 30.31 -4.45 32.04
N GLN A 299 31.48 -4.92 32.48
CA GLN A 299 31.78 -6.35 32.57
C GLN A 299 30.80 -7.11 33.47
N VAL A 300 30.57 -6.62 34.70
CA VAL A 300 29.66 -7.26 35.67
C VAL A 300 28.25 -7.42 35.08
N LEU A 301 27.71 -6.36 34.47
CA LEU A 301 26.38 -6.40 33.87
C LEU A 301 26.35 -7.31 32.63
N ARG A 302 27.44 -7.39 31.86
CA ARG A 302 27.53 -8.31 30.72
C ARG A 302 27.52 -9.76 31.18
N GLU A 303 28.28 -10.11 32.22
CA GLU A 303 28.33 -11.47 32.77
C GLU A 303 26.98 -11.88 33.39
N GLU A 304 26.24 -10.92 33.97
CA GLU A 304 24.89 -11.17 34.48
C GLU A 304 23.86 -11.43 33.36
N ILE A 305 23.88 -10.64 32.29
CA ILE A 305 22.94 -10.78 31.17
C ILE A 305 23.32 -11.95 30.25
N TRP A 306 24.62 -12.19 30.08
CA TRP A 306 25.21 -13.22 29.22
C TRP A 306 26.17 -14.10 30.02
N PRO A 307 25.65 -15.05 30.82
CA PRO A 307 26.48 -15.98 31.58
C PRO A 307 27.26 -16.95 30.69
N LEU A 308 26.78 -17.18 29.46
CA LEU A 308 27.48 -17.93 28.43
C LEU A 308 28.00 -16.97 27.34
N PRO A 309 29.17 -17.24 26.74
CA PRO A 309 29.69 -16.45 25.64
C PRO A 309 28.68 -16.33 24.49
N GLU A 310 28.23 -15.10 24.19
CA GLU A 310 27.34 -14.81 23.07
C GLU A 310 28.04 -13.86 22.09
N SER A 311 28.02 -14.23 20.80
CA SER A 311 28.68 -13.44 19.75
C SER A 311 28.01 -12.07 19.57
N LEU A 312 28.78 -11.06 19.16
CA LEU A 312 28.22 -9.74 18.83
C LEU A 312 27.15 -9.84 17.73
N HIS A 313 27.32 -10.76 16.78
CA HIS A 313 26.33 -11.03 15.77
C HIS A 313 25.01 -11.52 16.39
N ASN A 314 25.03 -12.49 17.31
CA ASN A 314 23.79 -12.96 17.95
C ASN A 314 23.14 -11.91 18.83
N LYS A 315 23.93 -11.07 19.53
CA LYS A 315 23.41 -9.95 20.32
C LYS A 315 22.64 -8.94 19.47
N LEU A 316 23.03 -8.75 18.21
CA LEU A 316 22.44 -7.75 17.31
C LEU A 316 21.46 -8.33 16.30
N TYR A 317 21.66 -9.56 15.82
CA TYR A 317 20.95 -10.20 14.70
C TYR A 317 20.44 -11.61 15.02
N GLY A 318 20.59 -12.07 16.26
CA GLY A 318 20.16 -13.40 16.68
C GLY A 318 18.64 -13.52 16.89
N PRO A 319 18.19 -14.63 17.51
CA PRO A 319 16.78 -14.88 17.77
C PRO A 319 16.19 -13.85 18.75
N VAL A 320 14.86 -13.75 18.80
CA VAL A 320 14.13 -12.77 19.61
C VAL A 320 14.61 -12.69 21.06
N ALA A 321 14.93 -13.83 21.68
CA ALA A 321 15.45 -13.90 23.05
C ALA A 321 16.82 -13.22 23.21
N ALA A 322 17.71 -13.35 22.23
CA ALA A 322 19.02 -12.69 22.26
C ALA A 322 18.88 -11.17 22.10
N LEU A 323 18.00 -10.73 21.21
CA LEU A 323 17.70 -9.31 21.03
C LEU A 323 17.07 -8.71 22.29
N GLN A 324 16.13 -9.42 22.93
CA GLN A 324 15.54 -9.01 24.19
C GLN A 324 16.59 -8.87 25.30
N ARG A 325 17.55 -9.81 25.42
CA ARG A 325 18.71 -9.68 26.33
C ARG A 325 19.50 -8.41 26.06
N THR A 326 19.82 -8.12 24.80
CA THR A 326 20.52 -6.88 24.43
C THR A 326 19.73 -5.63 24.82
N THR A 327 18.41 -5.60 24.61
CA THR A 327 17.58 -4.47 25.03
C THR A 327 17.52 -4.31 26.55
N ASN A 328 17.50 -5.42 27.30
CA ASN A 328 17.54 -5.42 28.75
C ASN A 328 18.89 -4.88 29.26
N TYR A 329 20.00 -5.34 28.68
CA TYR A 329 21.34 -4.84 28.97
C TYR A 329 21.43 -3.32 28.80
N ILE A 330 20.95 -2.78 27.67
CA ILE A 330 20.94 -1.33 27.44
C ILE A 330 20.14 -0.59 28.50
N SER A 331 18.91 -1.05 28.77
CA SER A 331 18.04 -0.45 29.79
C SER A 331 18.71 -0.39 31.17
N ARG A 332 19.37 -1.48 31.57
CA ARG A 332 20.07 -1.59 32.88
C ARG A 332 21.41 -0.87 32.92
N SER A 333 22.07 -0.72 31.78
CA SER A 333 23.38 -0.07 31.69
C SER A 333 23.32 1.45 31.90
N GLY A 334 22.13 2.05 31.78
CA GLY A 334 21.95 3.51 31.77
C GLY A 334 22.50 4.20 30.53
N LEU A 335 23.03 3.45 29.55
CA LEU A 335 23.51 4.00 28.30
C LEU A 335 22.34 4.52 27.47
N GLN A 336 22.49 5.73 26.94
CA GLN A 336 21.55 6.25 25.97
C GLN A 336 21.99 5.78 24.59
N VAL A 337 21.16 4.93 23.96
CA VAL A 337 21.32 4.54 22.56
C VAL A 337 20.24 5.14 21.71
#